data_AF-A0A4C1YIN2-F1
#
_entry.id   AF-A0A4C1YIN2-F1
#
_cell.length_a   1.000
_cell.length_b   1.000
_cell.length_c   1.000
_cell.angle_alpha   90.00
_cell.angle_beta   90.00
_cell.angle_gamma   90.00
#
_symmetry.space_group_name_H-M   'P 1'
#
loop_
_entity.id
_entity.type
_entity.pdbx_description
1 polymer ?
#
loop_
_entity_poly.entity_id
_entity_poly.type
_entity_poly.pdbx_seq_one_letter_code
_entity_poly.pdbx_strand_id
1 'polypeptide(L)'
;MDEIMKAVTRMKAGKAVGYDRVSSEMLRGNGGVVASLLYQLFNEYWKNCKFYPIPVKAVDRGRLSPGEIQAQLLHVMVEASGAPPAPRVGLLTAMNRDQWARARRQLLKDENNRTNLELISRALCLLCVDEAGGDGGRDADTAALLRCMHGAGSRHHSANRWFDKTVQVITKSRIVKI
;
A
#
# COMPACT_ATOMS: atom_id res chain seq x y z
N MET A 1 -11.65 -12.49 -2.83
CA MET A 1 -12.25 -11.40 -3.63
C MET A 1 -13.45 -10.81 -2.91
N ASP A 2 -14.41 -11.63 -2.47
CA ASP A 2 -15.59 -11.16 -1.73
C ASP A 2 -15.30 -10.52 -0.37
N GLU A 3 -14.31 -11.02 0.37
CA GLU A 3 -13.89 -10.44 1.66
C GLU A 3 -13.28 -9.02 1.53
N ILE A 4 -12.53 -8.76 0.45
CA ILE A 4 -11.93 -7.44 0.18
C ILE A 4 -12.99 -6.44 -0.27
N MET A 5 -13.96 -6.89 -1.08
CA MET A 5 -15.09 -6.06 -1.51
C MET A 5 -16.06 -5.78 -0.35
N LYS A 6 -16.27 -6.72 0.56
CA LYS A 6 -17.00 -6.51 1.83
C LYS A 6 -16.32 -5.48 2.72
N ALA A 7 -14.99 -5.50 2.84
CA ALA A 7 -14.24 -4.52 3.62
C ALA A 7 -14.38 -3.09 3.07
N VAL A 8 -14.36 -2.91 1.74
CA VAL A 8 -14.51 -1.59 1.08
C VAL A 8 -15.93 -1.03 1.24
N THR A 9 -16.96 -1.88 1.30
CA THR A 9 -18.36 -1.46 1.43
C THR A 9 -18.72 -1.04 2.87
N ARG A 10 -18.03 -1.59 3.88
CA ARG A 10 -18.26 -1.28 5.30
C ARG A 10 -17.69 0.06 5.79
N MET A 11 -16.83 0.74 5.03
CA MET A 11 -16.25 2.03 5.44
C MET A 11 -17.20 3.23 5.31
N LYS A 12 -18.43 3.08 4.78
CA LYS A 12 -19.35 4.20 4.53
C LYS A 12 -20.37 4.51 5.65
N ALA A 13 -20.33 3.85 6.80
CA ALA A 13 -21.21 4.18 7.92
C ALA A 13 -20.39 4.40 9.19
N GLY A 14 -20.43 5.62 9.72
CA GLY A 14 -19.69 6.00 10.93
C GLY A 14 -20.23 5.37 12.21
N LYS A 15 -19.38 5.44 13.23
CA LYS A 15 -19.49 5.09 14.66
C LYS A 15 -19.22 3.62 15.04
N ALA A 16 -18.09 3.48 15.74
CA ALA A 16 -17.70 2.32 16.52
C ALA A 16 -18.71 2.05 17.64
N VAL A 17 -19.42 0.92 17.59
CA VAL A 17 -20.06 0.26 18.73
C VAL A 17 -20.15 -1.24 18.45
N GLY A 18 -19.59 -2.06 19.35
CA GLY A 18 -20.07 -3.42 19.66
C GLY A 18 -19.93 -4.52 18.61
N TYR A 19 -18.81 -5.23 18.61
CA TYR A 19 -18.67 -6.55 17.97
C TYR A 19 -19.04 -7.67 18.96
N ASP A 20 -20.18 -7.52 19.65
CA ASP A 20 -20.61 -8.38 20.75
C ASP A 20 -21.73 -9.32 20.28
N ARG A 21 -21.37 -10.35 19.50
CA ARG A 21 -22.21 -11.57 19.32
C ARG A 21 -21.61 -12.71 18.51
N VAL A 22 -20.39 -12.59 17.99
CA VAL A 22 -19.68 -13.72 17.33
C VAL A 22 -18.62 -14.30 18.27
N SER A 23 -18.87 -14.24 19.58
CA SER A 23 -17.96 -14.75 20.62
C SER A 23 -18.39 -16.12 21.18
N SER A 24 -19.68 -16.45 21.16
CA SER A 24 -20.19 -17.61 21.90
C SER A 24 -19.88 -18.97 21.27
N GLU A 25 -19.72 -19.08 19.94
CA GLU A 25 -19.50 -20.39 19.29
C GLU A 25 -18.02 -20.72 19.06
N MET A 26 -17.12 -19.72 19.09
CA MET A 26 -15.67 -19.94 18.97
C MET A 26 -15.01 -20.47 20.25
N LEU A 27 -15.74 -20.49 21.38
CA LEU A 27 -15.26 -20.94 22.69
C LEU A 27 -15.16 -22.47 22.85
N ARG A 28 -15.48 -23.29 21.83
CA ARG A 28 -15.44 -24.77 21.96
C ARG A 28 -14.19 -25.44 21.37
N GLY A 29 -13.20 -24.71 20.86
CA GLY A 29 -11.99 -25.35 20.35
C GLY A 29 -10.77 -24.43 20.31
N ASN A 30 -9.91 -24.53 21.32
CA ASN A 30 -8.50 -24.12 21.34
C ASN A 30 -8.15 -22.80 20.57
N GLY A 31 -8.92 -21.74 20.83
CA GLY A 31 -8.83 -20.46 20.12
C GLY A 31 -7.60 -19.59 20.42
N GLY A 32 -6.71 -19.98 21.34
CA GLY A 32 -5.53 -19.17 21.69
C GLY A 32 -4.47 -19.14 20.59
N VAL A 33 -4.22 -20.28 19.95
CA VAL A 33 -3.16 -20.41 18.94
C VAL A 33 -3.61 -19.85 17.60
N VAL A 34 -4.86 -20.10 17.21
CA VAL A 34 -5.40 -19.68 15.90
C VAL A 34 -5.66 -18.17 15.84
N ALA A 35 -6.13 -17.56 16.93
CA ALA A 35 -6.30 -16.11 16.99
C ALA A 35 -4.95 -15.38 17.01
N SER A 36 -3.95 -15.89 17.74
CA SER A 36 -2.60 -15.33 17.72
C SER A 36 -1.94 -15.50 16.35
N LEU A 37 -2.11 -16.64 15.68
CA LEU A 37 -1.59 -16.86 14.33
C LEU A 37 -2.29 -16.01 13.28
N LEU A 38 -3.61 -15.81 13.35
CA LEU A 38 -4.33 -14.95 12.40
C LEU A 38 -4.01 -13.47 12.64
N TYR A 39 -3.78 -13.06 13.90
CA TYR A 39 -3.35 -11.70 14.21
C TYR A 39 -1.87 -11.47 13.83
N GLN A 40 -0.98 -12.43 14.07
CA GLN A 40 0.42 -12.39 13.61
C GLN A 40 0.53 -12.45 12.08
N LEU A 41 -0.28 -13.27 11.40
CA LEU A 41 -0.33 -13.33 9.93
C LEU A 41 -0.85 -12.05 9.28
N PHE A 42 -1.64 -11.24 10.00
CA PHE A 42 -2.09 -9.93 9.52
C PHE A 42 -1.16 -8.77 9.90
N ASN A 43 -0.35 -8.89 10.96
CA ASN A 43 0.42 -7.76 11.52
C ASN A 43 1.95 -7.80 11.37
N GLU A 44 2.57 -8.91 10.94
CA GLU A 44 4.05 -8.95 11.06
C GLU A 44 4.86 -8.40 9.88
N TYR A 45 4.36 -8.29 8.65
CA TYR A 45 5.20 -7.75 7.55
C TYR A 45 4.39 -6.99 6.48
N TRP A 46 4.45 -5.65 6.58
CA TRP A 46 4.42 -4.62 5.53
C TRP A 46 3.47 -3.47 5.86
N LYS A 47 3.96 -2.47 6.60
CA LYS A 47 3.13 -1.40 7.17
C LYS A 47 2.67 -0.33 6.17
N ASN A 48 3.22 -0.24 4.96
CA ASN A 48 2.96 0.94 4.11
C ASN A 48 2.71 0.61 2.64
N CYS A 49 1.44 0.68 2.23
CA CYS A 49 0.99 0.73 0.83
C CYS A 49 0.14 1.98 0.60
N LYS A 50 0.62 3.12 1.11
CA LYS A 50 -0.03 4.43 1.00
C LYS A 50 0.60 5.24 -0.11
N PHE A 51 -0.21 6.05 -0.77
CA PHE A 51 0.23 6.99 -1.81
C PHE A 51 0.21 8.40 -1.23
N TYR A 52 1.31 9.12 -1.40
CA TYR A 52 1.47 10.49 -0.91
C TYR A 52 1.77 11.41 -2.09
N PRO A 53 0.96 12.44 -2.36
CA PRO A 53 1.27 13.42 -3.38
C PRO A 53 2.40 14.33 -2.89
N ILE A 54 3.50 14.39 -3.63
CA ILE A 54 4.59 15.34 -3.39
C ILE A 54 4.59 16.38 -4.53
N PRO A 55 4.21 17.63 -4.27
CA PRO A 55 4.34 18.68 -5.27
C PRO A 55 5.83 18.93 -5.56
N VAL A 56 6.17 19.05 -6.84
CA VAL A 56 7.54 19.40 -7.31
C VAL A 56 7.63 20.82 -7.87
N LYS A 57 6.49 21.52 -7.91
CA LYS A 57 6.37 22.92 -8.28
C LYS A 57 5.49 23.60 -7.25
N ALA A 58 5.94 24.74 -6.75
CA ALA A 58 5.12 25.69 -6.02
C ALA A 58 4.23 26.47 -7.00
N VAL A 59 3.11 26.97 -6.49
CA VAL A 59 2.10 27.69 -7.28
C VAL A 59 2.63 29.05 -7.76
N ASP A 60 3.46 29.70 -6.95
CA ASP A 60 3.90 31.09 -7.06
C ASP A 60 5.32 31.25 -7.65
N ARG A 61 6.23 30.32 -7.36
CA ARG A 61 7.68 30.48 -7.61
C ARG A 61 8.32 29.39 -8.47
N GLY A 62 7.52 28.53 -9.08
CA GLY A 62 8.01 27.51 -10.03
C GLY A 62 8.52 26.24 -9.35
N ARG A 63 9.62 25.65 -9.85
CA ARG A 63 10.12 24.34 -9.37
C ARG A 63 10.63 24.44 -7.94
N LEU A 64 10.34 23.43 -7.13
CA LEU A 64 10.92 23.31 -5.79
C LEU A 64 12.40 22.96 -5.87
N SER A 65 13.17 23.46 -4.91
CA SER A 65 14.57 23.10 -4.74
C SER A 65 14.72 21.63 -4.30
N PRO A 66 15.88 21.00 -4.54
CA PRO A 66 16.15 19.65 -4.05
C PRO A 66 15.97 19.50 -2.53
N GLY A 67 16.37 20.51 -1.75
CA GLY A 67 16.22 20.50 -0.29
C GLY A 67 14.76 20.50 0.17
N GLU A 68 13.89 21.23 -0.53
CA GLU A 68 12.44 21.26 -0.22
C GLU A 68 11.74 19.95 -0.62
N ILE A 69 12.15 19.34 -1.73
CA ILE A 69 11.66 18.01 -2.12
C ILE A 69 12.14 16.97 -1.10
N GLN A 70 13.42 17.02 -0.70
CA GLN A 70 13.98 16.13 0.32
C GLN A 70 13.25 16.27 1.66
N ALA A 71 12.99 17.50 2.12
CA ALA A 71 12.25 17.76 3.36
C ALA A 71 10.85 17.15 3.32
N GLN A 72 10.13 17.31 2.20
CA GLN A 72 8.81 16.70 2.01
C GLN A 72 8.86 15.17 1.97
N LEU A 73 9.86 14.59 1.30
CA LEU A 73 10.05 13.14 1.29
C LEU A 73 10.33 12.59 2.69
N LEU A 74 11.19 13.25 3.47
CA LEU A 74 11.47 12.88 4.87
C LEU A 74 10.21 12.97 5.73
N HIS A 75 9.43 14.05 5.59
CA HIS A 75 8.15 14.19 6.29
C HIS A 75 7.21 13.03 5.98
N VAL A 76 7.02 12.70 4.70
CA VAL A 76 6.18 11.58 4.28
C VAL A 76 6.71 10.24 4.78
N MET A 77 8.02 10.03 4.81
CA MET A 77 8.60 8.79 5.35
C MET A 77 8.30 8.63 6.85
N VAL A 78 8.42 9.70 7.64
CA VAL A 78 8.06 9.69 9.06
C VAL A 78 6.56 9.45 9.25
N GLU A 79 5.73 10.15 8.48
CA GLU A 79 4.27 9.98 8.53
C GLU A 79 3.87 8.54 8.19
N ALA A 80 4.43 7.97 7.12
CA ALA A 80 4.18 6.60 6.72
C ALA A 80 4.62 5.61 7.80
N SER A 81 5.77 5.80 8.45
CA SER A 81 6.22 4.91 9.55
C SER A 81 5.25 4.86 10.74
N GLY A 82 4.56 5.96 11.05
CA GLY A 82 3.58 6.03 12.13
C GLY A 82 2.14 5.70 11.72
N ALA A 83 1.87 5.50 10.43
CA ALA A 83 0.51 5.40 9.92
C ALA A 83 -0.11 4.01 10.17
N PRO A 84 -1.45 3.92 10.36
CA PRO A 84 -2.11 2.63 10.45
C PRO A 84 -2.05 1.89 9.09
N PRO A 85 -2.08 0.55 9.10
CA PRO A 85 -2.09 -0.27 7.88
C PRO A 85 -3.18 0.19 6.90
N ALA A 86 -2.83 0.24 5.62
CA ALA A 86 -3.73 0.63 4.54
C ALA A 86 -4.14 -0.57 3.67
N PRO A 87 -5.33 -0.54 3.05
CA PRO A 87 -5.68 -1.49 2.00
C PRO A 87 -4.64 -1.47 0.88
N ARG A 88 -4.27 -2.65 0.39
CA ARG A 88 -3.18 -2.85 -0.59
C ARG A 88 -3.66 -2.63 -2.03
N VAL A 89 -4.22 -1.44 -2.30
CA VAL A 89 -4.93 -1.10 -3.54
C VAL A 89 -4.04 -1.23 -4.79
N GLY A 90 -2.74 -0.98 -4.66
CA GLY A 90 -1.78 -1.11 -5.77
C GLY A 90 -1.75 -2.50 -6.41
N LEU A 91 -2.00 -3.57 -5.64
CA LEU A 91 -2.07 -4.95 -6.16
C LEU A 91 -3.13 -5.14 -7.24
N LEU A 92 -4.22 -4.36 -7.19
CA LEU A 92 -5.31 -4.47 -8.16
C LEU A 92 -4.82 -4.17 -9.58
N THR A 93 -3.79 -3.33 -9.73
CA THR A 93 -3.22 -2.97 -11.03
C THR A 93 -2.39 -4.08 -11.66
N ALA A 94 -1.98 -5.09 -10.87
CA ALA A 94 -1.26 -6.28 -11.35
C ALA A 94 -2.20 -7.41 -11.82
N MET A 95 -3.52 -7.26 -11.63
CA MET A 95 -4.49 -8.28 -12.02
C MET A 95 -4.61 -8.35 -13.55
N ASN A 96 -5.22 -9.44 -14.05
CA ASN A 96 -5.68 -9.52 -15.43
C ASN A 96 -6.50 -8.27 -15.81
N ARG A 97 -6.32 -7.76 -17.03
CA ARG A 97 -6.83 -6.45 -17.45
C ARG A 97 -8.35 -6.31 -17.33
N ASP A 98 -9.13 -7.37 -17.58
CA ASP A 98 -10.59 -7.34 -17.43
C ASP A 98 -11.00 -7.28 -15.96
N GLN A 99 -10.30 -8.01 -15.10
CA GLN A 99 -10.53 -8.00 -13.65
C GLN A 99 -10.17 -6.64 -13.06
N TRP A 100 -9.03 -6.09 -13.44
CA TRP A 100 -8.64 -4.74 -13.04
C TRP A 100 -9.64 -3.70 -13.54
N ALA A 101 -10.09 -3.77 -14.81
CA ALA A 101 -11.09 -2.84 -15.33
C ALA A 101 -12.41 -2.89 -14.52
N ARG A 102 -12.86 -4.08 -14.13
CA ARG A 102 -14.03 -4.25 -13.24
C ARG A 102 -13.78 -3.65 -11.86
N ALA A 103 -12.65 -3.95 -11.23
CA ALA A 103 -12.31 -3.43 -9.90
C ALA A 103 -12.16 -1.90 -9.91
N ARG A 104 -11.49 -1.33 -10.92
CA ARG A 104 -11.33 0.11 -11.11
C ARG A 104 -12.70 0.81 -11.21
N ARG A 105 -13.66 0.25 -11.96
CA ARG A 105 -15.03 0.79 -12.01
C ARG A 105 -15.70 0.84 -10.63
N GLN A 106 -15.44 -0.13 -9.76
CA GLN A 106 -15.97 -0.11 -8.39
C GLN A 106 -15.29 0.98 -7.55
N LEU A 107 -13.96 1.13 -7.66
CA LEU A 107 -13.23 2.18 -6.95
C LEU A 107 -13.74 3.59 -7.33
N LEU A 108 -14.03 3.84 -8.60
CA LEU A 108 -14.50 5.14 -9.11
C LEU A 108 -15.89 5.57 -8.62
N LYS A 109 -16.69 4.65 -8.05
CA LYS A 109 -17.98 4.97 -7.45
C LYS A 109 -17.85 5.87 -6.23
N ASP A 110 -16.70 5.82 -5.56
CA ASP A 110 -16.39 6.71 -4.45
C ASP A 110 -15.65 7.97 -4.94
N GLU A 111 -16.09 9.15 -4.51
CA GLU A 111 -15.52 10.42 -4.97
C GLU A 111 -14.09 10.63 -4.49
N ASN A 112 -13.76 10.26 -3.26
CA ASN A 112 -12.40 10.38 -2.73
C ASN A 112 -11.44 9.47 -3.52
N ASN A 113 -11.86 8.23 -3.79
CA ASN A 113 -11.08 7.33 -4.64
C ASN A 113 -10.90 7.89 -6.05
N ARG A 114 -11.92 8.52 -6.64
CA ARG A 114 -11.83 9.14 -7.96
C ARG A 114 -10.75 10.22 -8.00
N THR A 115 -10.76 11.12 -7.02
CA THR A 115 -9.75 12.17 -6.87
C THR A 115 -8.35 11.56 -6.69
N ASN A 116 -8.21 10.55 -5.83
CA ASN A 116 -6.92 9.88 -5.59
C ASN A 116 -6.39 9.16 -6.85
N LEU A 117 -7.26 8.48 -7.59
CA LEU A 117 -6.89 7.82 -8.84
C LEU A 117 -6.47 8.83 -9.91
N GLU A 118 -7.16 9.96 -10.00
CA GLU A 118 -6.77 11.05 -10.92
C GLU A 118 -5.40 11.63 -10.53
N LEU A 119 -5.13 11.84 -9.25
CA LEU A 119 -3.81 12.28 -8.78
C LEU A 119 -2.69 11.30 -9.17
N ILE A 120 -2.90 10.00 -8.98
CA ILE A 120 -1.93 8.96 -9.39
C ILE A 120 -1.74 8.98 -10.91
N SER A 121 -2.83 9.08 -11.69
CA SER A 121 -2.80 9.15 -13.15
C SER A 121 -2.05 10.39 -13.65
N ARG A 122 -2.24 11.56 -13.03
CA ARG A 122 -1.61 12.83 -13.42
C ARG A 122 -0.19 13.03 -12.89
N ALA A 123 0.24 12.27 -11.88
CA ALA A 123 1.58 12.39 -11.30
C ALA A 123 2.67 12.28 -12.38
N LEU A 124 3.82 12.92 -12.22
CA LEU A 124 4.91 12.81 -13.20
C LEU A 124 5.50 11.40 -13.23
N CYS A 125 5.75 10.84 -12.05
CA CYS A 125 6.23 9.49 -11.83
C CYS A 125 5.78 9.03 -10.44
N LEU A 126 6.03 7.76 -10.12
CA LEU A 126 5.96 7.27 -8.75
C LEU A 126 7.36 6.97 -8.24
N LEU A 127 7.61 7.35 -6.99
CA LEU A 127 8.78 6.91 -6.22
C LEU A 127 8.33 5.81 -5.26
N CYS A 128 8.78 4.59 -5.49
CA CYS A 128 8.45 3.43 -4.66
C CYS A 128 9.61 3.16 -3.70
N VAL A 129 9.41 3.53 -2.43
CA VAL A 129 10.41 3.33 -1.37
C VAL A 129 10.17 1.95 -0.73
N ASP A 130 10.98 0.97 -1.11
CA ASP A 130 10.89 -0.42 -0.65
C ASP A 130 11.82 -0.67 0.53
N GLU A 131 11.31 -1.16 1.64
CA GLU A 131 12.11 -1.77 2.71
C GLU A 131 12.81 -3.08 2.28
N ALA A 132 13.63 -3.64 3.17
CA ALA A 132 14.28 -4.93 2.93
C ALA A 132 13.28 -6.11 2.97
N GLY A 133 13.68 -7.25 2.39
CA GLY A 133 12.92 -8.51 2.39
C GLY A 133 12.40 -8.93 1.02
N GLY A 134 11.97 -10.19 0.88
CA GLY A 134 11.53 -10.75 -0.40
C GLY A 134 12.64 -11.20 -1.34
N ASP A 135 13.89 -11.24 -0.85
CA ASP A 135 15.04 -11.82 -1.54
C ASP A 135 14.96 -13.34 -1.64
N GLY A 136 14.44 -14.01 -0.60
CA GLY A 136 14.20 -15.47 -0.61
C GLY A 136 15.49 -16.27 -0.78
N GLY A 137 16.61 -15.78 -0.21
CA GLY A 137 17.92 -16.42 -0.30
C GLY A 137 18.60 -16.34 -1.67
N ARG A 138 18.05 -15.56 -2.61
CA ARG A 138 18.63 -15.34 -3.94
C ARG A 138 19.82 -14.38 -3.87
N ASP A 139 20.66 -14.41 -4.89
CA ASP A 139 21.72 -13.43 -5.06
C ASP A 139 21.15 -12.00 -5.22
N ALA A 140 22.01 -11.01 -4.98
CA ALA A 140 21.61 -9.61 -4.92
C ALA A 140 21.00 -9.10 -6.24
N ASP A 141 21.52 -9.54 -7.38
CA ASP A 141 21.11 -9.09 -8.70
C ASP A 141 19.75 -9.69 -9.08
N THR A 142 19.57 -11.00 -8.85
CA THR A 142 18.28 -11.66 -9.04
C THR A 142 17.21 -11.06 -8.11
N ALA A 143 17.54 -10.81 -6.84
CA ALA A 143 16.62 -10.19 -5.90
C ALA A 143 16.25 -8.75 -6.29
N ALA A 144 17.21 -7.98 -6.81
CA ALA A 144 16.96 -6.64 -7.34
C ALA A 144 16.04 -6.68 -8.56
N LEU A 145 16.32 -7.59 -9.51
CA LEU A 145 15.51 -7.77 -10.72
C LEU A 145 14.06 -8.12 -10.39
N LEU A 146 13.82 -9.12 -9.54
CA LEU A 146 12.46 -9.54 -9.15
C LEU A 146 11.69 -8.42 -8.41
N ARG A 147 12.39 -7.63 -7.58
CA ARG A 147 11.81 -6.45 -6.93
C ARG A 147 11.43 -5.37 -7.95
N CYS A 148 12.27 -5.13 -8.94
CA CYS A 148 11.99 -4.16 -9.99
C CYS A 148 10.84 -4.60 -10.91
N MET A 149 10.82 -5.87 -11.33
CA MET A 149 9.82 -6.38 -12.28
C MET A 149 8.42 -6.47 -11.69
N HIS A 150 8.28 -7.05 -10.49
CA HIS A 150 6.97 -7.34 -9.92
C HIS A 150 6.88 -7.08 -8.43
N GLY A 151 7.91 -6.49 -7.79
CA GLY A 151 7.90 -6.21 -6.36
C GLY A 151 8.12 -7.44 -5.46
N ALA A 152 8.73 -8.51 -5.99
CA ALA A 152 9.04 -9.75 -5.27
C ALA A 152 7.83 -10.54 -4.70
N GLY A 153 6.58 -10.12 -4.96
CA GLY A 153 5.38 -10.88 -4.63
C GLY A 153 4.40 -10.13 -3.74
N SER A 154 3.16 -10.63 -3.66
CA SER A 154 2.07 -9.96 -2.96
C SER A 154 2.32 -9.81 -1.46
N ARG A 155 3.15 -10.65 -0.83
CA ARG A 155 3.57 -10.52 0.57
C ARG A 155 4.74 -9.53 0.77
N HIS A 156 5.26 -8.95 -0.30
CA HIS A 156 6.37 -8.02 -0.30
C HIS A 156 5.93 -6.68 -0.92
N HIS A 157 6.62 -6.22 -1.97
CA HIS A 157 6.48 -4.86 -2.50
C HIS A 157 5.52 -4.75 -3.67
N SER A 158 4.91 -5.83 -4.17
CA SER A 158 3.97 -5.75 -5.30
C SER A 158 2.81 -4.78 -5.04
N ALA A 159 2.42 -4.60 -3.77
CA ALA A 159 1.39 -3.65 -3.35
C ALA A 159 1.87 -2.20 -3.31
N ASN A 160 3.19 -1.98 -3.24
CA ASN A 160 3.86 -0.68 -3.26
C ASN A 160 4.17 -0.26 -4.71
N ARG A 161 3.23 -0.50 -5.62
CA ARG A 161 3.35 -0.26 -7.07
C ARG A 161 2.02 0.24 -7.61
N TRP A 162 2.09 0.86 -8.79
CA TRP A 162 0.95 1.12 -9.64
C TRP A 162 1.31 0.78 -11.08
N PHE A 163 1.03 -0.44 -11.52
CA PHE A 163 1.52 -0.99 -12.79
C PHE A 163 0.98 -0.27 -14.04
N ASP A 164 -0.10 0.50 -13.92
CA ASP A 164 -0.58 1.37 -15.00
C ASP A 164 0.27 2.65 -15.15
N LYS A 165 1.19 2.95 -14.22
CA LYS A 165 2.03 4.14 -14.29
C LYS A 165 3.23 3.89 -15.19
N THR A 166 3.41 4.75 -16.19
CA THR A 166 4.49 4.67 -17.18
C THR A 166 5.89 4.70 -16.56
N VAL A 167 6.12 5.57 -15.57
CA VAL A 167 7.42 5.72 -14.92
C VAL A 167 7.28 5.49 -13.42
N GLN A 168 7.98 4.47 -12.93
CA GLN A 168 8.10 4.13 -11.51
C GLN A 168 9.58 3.98 -11.17
N VAL A 169 10.08 4.81 -10.26
CA VAL A 169 11.45 4.71 -9.75
C VAL A 169 11.40 3.92 -8.46
N ILE A 170 12.13 2.82 -8.39
CA ILE A 170 12.14 1.92 -7.23
C ILE A 170 13.46 2.12 -6.49
N THR A 171 13.36 2.44 -5.20
CA THR A 171 14.52 2.60 -4.33
C THR A 171 14.39 1.70 -3.13
N LYS A 172 15.50 1.12 -2.69
CA LYS A 172 15.55 0.39 -1.43
C LYS A 172 15.80 1.38 -0.30
N SER A 173 14.87 1.48 0.64
CA SER A 173 15.03 2.22 1.88
C SER A 173 16.25 1.69 2.64
N ARG A 174 17.25 2.55 2.80
CA ARG A 174 18.36 2.37 3.74
C ARG A 174 18.08 3.25 4.95
N ILE A 175 16.98 3.02 5.65
CA ILE A 175 16.83 3.64 6.98
C ILE A 175 17.83 2.92 7.88
N VAL A 176 18.93 3.62 8.20
CA VAL A 176 19.73 3.33 9.39
C VAL A 176 18.75 3.43 10.53
N LYS A 177 18.44 2.31 11.18
CA LYS A 177 17.80 2.36 12.50
C LYS A 177 18.82 3.04 13.41
N ILE A 178 18.61 4.33 13.67
CA ILE A 178 19.35 5.09 14.68
C ILE A 178 18.85 4.62 16.04
#